data_AF-A0A9N7RCE6-F1
#
_entry.id   AF-A0A9N7RCE6-F1
#
_cell.length_a   1.000
_cell.length_b   1.000
_cell.length_c   1.000
_cell.angle_alpha   90.00
_cell.angle_beta   90.00
_cell.angle_gamma   90.00
#
_symmetry.space_group_name_H-M   'P 1'
#
loop_
_entity.id
_entity.type
_entity.pdbx_description
1 polymer ?
#
loop_
_entity_poly.entity_id
_entity_poly.type
_entity_poly.pdbx_seq_one_letter_code
_entity_poly.pdbx_strand_id
1 'polypeptide(L)'
;MAVVASAPGKVLMTGGYLILERPNAGIVLSTNARFYAIVKPLYEDLKPDRLDITILGCNEFYSYRNQIEARGLPLSPDSLASLPPFTSITFNAEESSEQKRKPEVAKTGLGSSAAMTTAVVAALLHYLGVVKLSLENSSLPGDQVSKELDVVHIIAQTAHCIAQGKVGSSFDVSSAVYGSQKYIRFSPEVLSSAQDIARGLSIQEVIGDVLKANWDHKRTNFQLPPMMSL
;
A
#
# COMPACT_ATOMS: atom_id res chain seq x y z
N MET A 1 20.65 -0.32 -11.56
CA MET A 1 19.58 0.59 -12.00
C MET A 1 18.56 0.69 -10.87
N ALA A 2 18.11 1.89 -10.53
CA ALA A 2 17.09 2.08 -9.48
C ALA A 2 15.69 1.82 -10.06
N VAL A 3 14.82 1.19 -9.26
CA VAL A 3 13.40 0.98 -9.57
C VAL A 3 12.59 1.85 -8.63
N VAL A 4 11.62 2.59 -9.19
CA VAL A 4 10.66 3.37 -8.42
C VAL A 4 9.27 2.83 -8.70
N ALA A 5 8.56 2.44 -7.64
CA ALA A 5 7.13 2.13 -7.72
C ALA A 5 6.36 3.02 -6.77
N SER A 6 5.08 3.24 -7.07
CA SER A 6 4.20 3.99 -6.18
C SER A 6 2.81 3.38 -6.13
N ALA A 7 2.13 3.56 -5.00
CA ALA A 7 0.76 3.10 -4.81
C ALA A 7 -0.08 4.19 -4.13
N PRO A 8 -1.33 4.40 -4.57
CA PRO A 8 -2.23 5.41 -4.00
C PRO A 8 -2.78 4.97 -2.64
N GLY A 9 -3.21 5.96 -1.86
CA GLY A 9 -4.11 5.77 -0.74
C GLY A 9 -5.53 5.45 -1.21
N LYS A 10 -6.44 5.32 -0.25
CA LYS A 10 -7.82 4.90 -0.50
C LYS A 10 -8.84 5.55 0.42
N VAL A 11 -10.09 5.61 -0.04
CA VAL A 11 -11.29 5.93 0.76
C VAL A 11 -12.37 4.89 0.47
N LEU A 12 -12.95 4.30 1.52
CA LEU A 12 -14.12 3.42 1.40
C LEU A 12 -15.38 4.29 1.43
N MET A 13 -16.09 4.39 0.31
CA MET A 13 -17.32 5.19 0.22
C MET A 13 -18.55 4.47 0.77
N THR A 14 -18.66 3.16 0.49
CA THR A 14 -19.76 2.32 0.96
C THR A 14 -19.30 0.87 1.15
N GLY A 15 -20.08 0.07 1.87
CA GLY A 15 -19.80 -1.30 2.25
C GLY A 15 -19.48 -1.46 3.73
N GLY A 16 -18.86 -0.46 4.37
CA GLY A 16 -18.55 -0.46 5.80
C GLY A 16 -17.90 -1.78 6.24
N TYR A 17 -18.36 -2.35 7.36
CA TYR A 17 -17.93 -3.68 7.81
C TYR A 17 -18.59 -4.84 7.06
N LEU A 18 -19.68 -4.62 6.32
CA LEU A 18 -20.34 -5.68 5.55
C LEU A 18 -19.42 -6.25 4.47
N ILE A 19 -18.46 -5.46 3.97
CA ILE A 19 -17.44 -5.90 3.01
C ILE A 19 -16.53 -7.03 3.55
N LEU A 20 -16.55 -7.29 4.86
CA LEU A 20 -15.93 -8.47 5.45
C LEU A 20 -16.72 -9.74 5.17
N GLU A 21 -17.93 -9.70 4.63
CA GLU A 21 -18.72 -10.89 4.35
C GLU A 21 -19.07 -10.97 2.86
N ARG A 22 -18.88 -12.14 2.25
CA ARG A 22 -19.32 -12.37 0.87
C ARG A 22 -20.85 -12.57 0.86
N PRO A 23 -21.60 -12.10 -0.16
CA PRO A 23 -21.13 -11.44 -1.39
C PRO A 23 -21.15 -9.89 -1.32
N ASN A 24 -21.08 -9.30 -0.13
CA ASN A 24 -21.25 -7.85 0.02
C ASN A 24 -20.12 -7.09 -0.66
N ALA A 25 -20.50 -6.06 -1.43
CA ALA A 25 -19.56 -5.19 -2.13
C ALA A 25 -19.33 -3.89 -1.37
N GLY A 26 -18.15 -3.30 -1.55
CA GLY A 26 -17.87 -1.90 -1.23
C GLY A 26 -17.41 -1.12 -2.44
N ILE A 27 -17.63 0.20 -2.41
CA ILE A 27 -17.05 1.12 -3.38
C ILE A 27 -15.84 1.77 -2.73
N VAL A 28 -14.69 1.63 -3.37
CA VAL A 28 -13.41 2.15 -2.91
C VAL A 28 -12.88 3.09 -3.97
N LEU A 29 -12.47 4.29 -3.56
CA LEU A 29 -11.78 5.23 -4.42
C LEU A 29 -10.31 5.29 -4.05
N SER A 30 -9.42 5.19 -5.03
CA SER A 30 -8.01 5.50 -4.85
C SER A 30 -7.81 7.02 -4.82
N THR A 31 -6.96 7.50 -3.93
CA THR A 31 -6.64 8.93 -3.81
C THR A 31 -5.44 9.32 -4.68
N ASN A 32 -5.20 10.62 -4.82
CA ASN A 32 -3.99 11.19 -5.42
C ASN A 32 -2.75 11.10 -4.51
N ALA A 33 -2.93 11.02 -3.18
CA ALA A 33 -1.84 10.81 -2.23
C ALA A 33 -1.22 9.42 -2.41
N ARG A 34 0.11 9.33 -2.52
CA ARG A 34 0.82 8.07 -2.82
C ARG A 34 1.96 7.79 -1.83
N PHE A 35 2.23 6.51 -1.65
CA PHE A 35 3.55 6.06 -1.19
C PHE A 35 4.42 5.75 -2.39
N TYR A 36 5.71 6.06 -2.28
CA TYR A 36 6.75 5.74 -3.23
C TYR A 36 7.77 4.83 -2.56
N ALA A 37 8.21 3.80 -3.27
CA ALA A 37 9.30 2.94 -2.88
C ALA A 37 10.38 2.98 -3.96
N ILE A 38 11.60 3.25 -3.54
CA ILE A 38 12.78 3.32 -4.40
C ILE A 38 13.70 2.18 -3.98
N VAL A 39 13.98 1.26 -4.90
CA VAL A 39 14.87 0.13 -4.68
C VAL A 39 16.08 0.27 -5.60
N LYS A 40 17.28 0.26 -5.04
CA LYS A 40 18.54 0.32 -5.79
C LYS A 40 19.62 -0.53 -5.11
N PRO A 41 20.67 -0.95 -5.81
CA PRO A 41 21.81 -1.58 -5.16
C PRO A 41 22.46 -0.60 -4.15
N LEU A 42 22.90 -1.12 -3.00
CA LEU A 42 23.56 -0.30 -1.98
C LEU A 42 24.94 0.21 -2.43
N TYR A 43 25.62 -0.57 -3.26
CA TYR A 43 26.91 -0.25 -3.87
C TYR A 43 26.84 -0.56 -5.36
N GLU A 44 27.32 0.35 -6.22
CA GLU A 44 27.29 0.15 -7.68
C GLU A 44 28.24 -0.96 -8.15
N ASP A 45 29.33 -1.23 -7.41
CA ASP A 45 30.43 -2.11 -7.82
C ASP A 45 30.51 -3.46 -7.07
N LEU A 46 29.60 -3.74 -6.14
CA LEU A 46 29.57 -5.00 -5.39
C LEU A 46 28.33 -5.83 -5.74
N LYS A 47 28.42 -7.14 -5.47
CA LYS A 47 27.37 -8.14 -5.75
C LYS A 47 25.97 -7.65 -5.33
N PRO A 48 24.89 -8.13 -5.98
CA PRO A 48 23.51 -7.71 -5.72
C PRO A 48 22.93 -8.16 -4.35
N ASP A 49 23.78 -8.45 -3.36
CA ASP A 49 23.39 -8.99 -2.06
C ASP A 49 22.93 -7.92 -1.05
N ARG A 50 23.09 -6.63 -1.36
CA ARG A 50 22.62 -5.53 -0.51
C ARG A 50 21.81 -4.49 -1.28
N LEU A 51 20.58 -4.26 -0.81
CA LEU A 51 19.64 -3.29 -1.36
C LEU A 51 19.54 -2.07 -0.45
N ASP A 52 19.47 -0.89 -1.06
CA ASP A 52 18.98 0.34 -0.44
C ASP A 52 17.51 0.51 -0.82
N ILE A 53 16.63 0.59 0.18
CA ILE A 53 15.18 0.74 0.04
C ILE A 53 14.77 2.03 0.74
N THR A 54 14.37 3.02 -0.05
CA THR A 54 13.81 4.28 0.47
C THR A 54 12.29 4.29 0.31
N ILE A 55 11.57 4.66 1.36
CA ILE A 55 10.10 4.74 1.39
C ILE A 55 9.70 6.19 1.69
N LEU A 56 8.85 6.76 0.84
CA LEU A 56 8.36 8.13 0.98
C LEU A 56 6.83 8.12 0.91
N GLY A 57 6.15 8.81 1.83
CA GLY A 57 4.69 8.92 1.84
C GLY A 57 4.25 10.38 1.80
N CYS A 58 3.31 10.70 0.90
CA CYS A 58 2.75 12.05 0.82
C CYS A 58 2.19 12.52 2.19
N ASN A 59 2.20 13.83 2.44
CA ASN A 59 1.87 14.40 3.75
C ASN A 59 0.42 14.09 4.17
N GLU A 60 -0.49 13.88 3.22
CA GLU A 60 -1.91 13.60 3.44
C GLU A 60 -2.18 12.28 4.22
N PHE A 61 -1.19 11.37 4.30
CA PHE A 61 -1.34 10.12 5.07
C PHE A 61 -1.32 10.32 6.59
N TYR A 62 -0.81 11.45 7.06
CA TYR A 62 -0.59 11.74 8.48
C TYR A 62 -1.03 13.15 8.85
N SER A 63 -1.34 13.36 10.13
CA SER A 63 -1.65 14.70 10.63
C SER A 63 -0.39 15.51 10.86
N TYR A 64 -0.37 16.73 10.35
CA TYR A 64 0.66 17.74 10.60
C TYR A 64 0.14 18.89 11.48
N ARG A 65 -0.99 18.68 12.18
CA ARG A 65 -1.68 19.71 12.98
C ARG A 65 -0.71 20.48 13.88
N ASN A 66 0.05 19.78 14.71
CA ASN A 66 0.97 20.39 15.67
C ASN A 66 2.08 21.21 14.98
N GLN A 67 2.58 20.74 13.84
CA GLN A 67 3.60 21.47 13.07
C GLN A 67 3.03 22.74 12.43
N ILE A 68 1.80 22.68 11.95
CA ILE A 68 1.09 23.82 11.35
C ILE A 68 0.78 24.86 12.43
N GLU A 69 0.23 24.42 13.57
CA GLU A 69 -0.07 25.28 14.73
C GLU A 69 1.20 25.92 15.31
N ALA A 70 2.29 25.16 15.44
CA ALA A 70 3.59 25.68 15.92
C ALA A 70 4.19 26.76 15.00
N ARG A 71 3.83 26.78 13.72
CA ARG A 71 4.21 27.83 12.77
C ARG A 71 3.24 29.02 12.75
N GLY A 72 2.18 28.99 13.58
CA GLY A 72 1.13 30.01 13.58
C GLY A 72 0.29 30.02 12.29
N LEU A 73 0.28 28.93 11.53
CA LEU A 73 -0.45 28.82 10.27
C LEU A 73 -1.89 28.33 10.52
N PRO A 74 -2.88 28.74 9.69
CA PRO A 74 -4.25 28.24 9.81
C PRO A 74 -4.33 26.74 9.49
N LEU A 75 -5.23 26.00 10.13
CA LEU A 75 -5.48 24.58 9.81
C LEU A 75 -6.28 24.43 8.51
N SER A 76 -5.58 24.56 7.38
CA SER A 76 -6.16 24.54 6.04
C SER A 76 -5.38 23.59 5.11
N PRO A 77 -6.00 23.14 4.00
CA PRO A 77 -5.29 22.41 2.95
C PRO A 77 -4.06 23.17 2.42
N ASP A 78 -4.15 24.49 2.25
CA ASP A 78 -3.05 25.33 1.76
C ASP A 78 -1.86 25.33 2.73
N SER A 79 -2.12 25.35 4.04
CA SER A 79 -1.06 25.26 5.04
C SER A 79 -0.36 23.90 5.01
N LEU A 80 -1.10 22.80 4.80
CA LEU A 80 -0.51 21.48 4.62
C LEU A 80 0.32 21.41 3.33
N ALA A 81 -0.20 21.96 2.23
CA ALA A 81 0.48 22.03 0.94
C ALA A 81 1.75 22.92 0.97
N SER A 82 1.82 23.87 1.91
CA SER A 82 3.02 24.69 2.12
C SER A 82 4.19 23.95 2.78
N LEU A 83 3.92 22.78 3.39
CA LEU A 83 4.98 21.94 3.94
C LEU A 83 5.78 21.28 2.80
N PRO A 84 7.10 21.08 2.95
CA PRO A 84 7.87 20.31 1.98
C PRO A 84 7.24 18.93 1.72
N PRO A 85 7.27 18.42 0.47
CA PRO A 85 6.85 17.06 0.19
C PRO A 85 7.61 16.05 1.07
N PHE A 86 6.90 15.03 1.57
CA PHE A 86 7.49 13.99 2.43
C PHE A 86 8.10 14.56 3.72
N THR A 87 7.44 15.56 4.32
CA THR A 87 7.88 16.15 5.59
C THR A 87 7.96 15.06 6.67
N SER A 88 8.92 15.17 7.59
CA SER A 88 9.00 14.23 8.70
C SER A 88 7.85 14.47 9.69
N ILE A 89 7.25 13.38 10.18
CA ILE A 89 6.22 13.43 11.22
C ILE A 89 6.87 13.92 12.53
N THR A 90 6.14 14.71 13.32
CA THR A 90 6.59 15.14 14.64
C THR A 90 6.75 13.97 15.58
N PHE A 91 7.68 14.08 16.53
CA PHE A 91 7.76 13.16 17.65
C PHE A 91 6.90 13.67 18.79
N ASN A 92 6.28 12.77 19.55
CA ASN A 92 5.57 13.17 20.76
C ASN A 92 6.56 13.89 21.70
N ALA A 93 6.13 15.03 22.25
CA ALA A 93 6.85 15.69 23.33
C ALA A 93 6.54 14.94 24.64
N GLU A 94 7.59 14.64 25.41
CA GLU A 94 7.64 13.97 26.74
C GLU A 94 7.74 12.43 26.72
N GLU A 95 8.63 11.76 27.48
CA GLU A 95 9.20 12.08 28.80
C GLU A 95 10.74 12.11 28.87
N SER A 96 11.24 12.69 29.96
CA SER A 96 12.62 12.87 30.42
C SER A 96 13.34 11.57 30.81
N SER A 97 13.43 10.62 29.89
CA SER A 97 14.35 9.48 29.98
C SER A 97 14.80 9.11 28.57
N GLU A 98 16.00 8.56 28.42
CA GLU A 98 16.62 8.19 27.14
C GLU A 98 15.86 7.09 26.36
N GLN A 99 14.60 6.79 26.72
CA GLN A 99 13.71 5.91 26.00
C GLN A 99 13.13 6.59 24.74
N LYS A 100 13.59 6.11 23.57
CA LYS A 100 12.99 6.23 22.22
C LYS A 100 11.67 7.02 22.15
N ARG A 101 11.76 8.32 21.84
CA ARG A 101 10.61 9.16 21.46
C ARG A 101 9.85 8.47 20.32
N LYS A 102 8.58 8.13 20.56
CA LYS A 102 7.72 7.57 19.51
C LYS A 102 7.27 8.69 18.58
N PRO A 103 7.29 8.49 17.26
CA PRO A 103 6.68 9.45 16.34
C PRO A 103 5.19 9.58 16.66
N GLU A 104 4.67 10.80 16.59
CA GLU A 104 3.25 11.11 16.69
C GLU A 104 2.55 10.69 15.39
N VAL A 105 2.27 9.40 15.24
CA VAL A 105 1.68 8.88 14.01
C VAL A 105 0.15 8.96 14.06
N ALA A 106 -0.38 10.18 13.90
CA ALA A 106 -1.82 10.38 13.72
C ALA A 106 -2.21 10.07 12.26
N LYS A 107 -2.71 8.85 12.02
CA LYS A 107 -3.13 8.40 10.67
C LYS A 107 -4.45 9.03 10.25
N THR A 108 -4.55 9.45 8.99
CA THR A 108 -5.78 10.06 8.43
C THR A 108 -6.83 9.04 7.96
N GLY A 109 -6.51 7.75 7.96
CA GLY A 109 -7.42 6.69 7.51
C GLY A 109 -7.34 6.39 6.00
N LEU A 110 -6.47 7.09 5.26
CA LEU A 110 -6.24 6.91 3.82
C LEU A 110 -5.58 5.57 3.42
N GLY A 111 -5.39 4.64 4.35
CA GLY A 111 -4.80 3.33 4.06
C GLY A 111 -3.28 3.37 3.85
N SER A 112 -2.54 4.17 4.63
CA SER A 112 -1.08 4.30 4.52
C SER A 112 -0.33 2.96 4.55
N SER A 113 -0.74 2.01 5.39
CA SER A 113 -0.09 0.69 5.47
C SER A 113 -0.26 -0.13 4.18
N ALA A 114 -1.44 -0.11 3.58
CA ALA A 114 -1.72 -0.81 2.33
C ALA A 114 -0.93 -0.18 1.18
N ALA A 115 -1.01 1.15 1.04
CA ALA A 115 -0.26 1.89 0.01
C ALA A 115 1.26 1.67 0.13
N MET A 116 1.82 1.80 1.33
CA MET A 116 3.24 1.55 1.58
C MET A 116 3.64 0.12 1.23
N THR A 117 2.87 -0.88 1.68
CA THR A 117 3.16 -2.30 1.42
C THR A 117 3.13 -2.58 -0.08
N THR A 118 2.09 -2.11 -0.78
CA THR A 118 1.96 -2.28 -2.22
C THR A 118 3.11 -1.62 -2.99
N ALA A 119 3.50 -0.39 -2.64
CA ALA A 119 4.61 0.30 -3.30
C ALA A 119 5.93 -0.46 -3.14
N VAL A 120 6.24 -0.91 -1.91
CA VAL A 120 7.47 -1.68 -1.62
C VAL A 120 7.48 -3.01 -2.36
N VAL A 121 6.39 -3.76 -2.31
CA VAL A 121 6.26 -5.06 -2.99
C VAL A 121 6.38 -4.89 -4.50
N ALA A 122 5.68 -3.91 -5.08
CA ALA A 122 5.78 -3.61 -6.50
C ALA A 122 7.22 -3.28 -6.93
N ALA A 123 7.92 -2.41 -6.18
CA ALA A 123 9.29 -2.03 -6.49
C ALA A 123 10.25 -3.23 -6.38
N LEU A 124 10.13 -4.06 -5.34
CA LEU A 124 10.97 -5.23 -5.14
C LEU A 124 10.74 -6.29 -6.21
N LEU A 125 9.47 -6.63 -6.49
CA LEU A 125 9.15 -7.63 -7.51
C LEU A 125 9.62 -7.18 -8.90
N HIS A 126 9.49 -5.88 -9.22
CA HIS A 126 10.02 -5.35 -10.46
C HIS A 126 11.55 -5.38 -10.49
N TYR A 127 12.21 -4.94 -9.41
CA TYR A 127 13.67 -4.95 -9.31
C TYR A 127 14.27 -6.36 -9.46
N LEU A 128 13.60 -7.37 -8.89
CA LEU A 128 14.00 -8.78 -8.98
C LEU A 128 13.61 -9.43 -10.31
N GLY A 129 12.95 -8.71 -11.22
CA GLY A 129 12.51 -9.22 -12.52
C GLY A 129 11.35 -10.21 -12.46
N VAL A 130 10.62 -10.27 -11.34
CA VAL A 130 9.43 -11.12 -11.16
C VAL A 130 8.22 -10.55 -11.91
N VAL A 131 8.12 -9.23 -12.01
CA VAL A 131 7.11 -8.49 -12.78
C VAL A 131 7.76 -7.38 -13.60
N LYS A 132 7.12 -6.92 -14.68
CA LYS A 132 7.57 -5.81 -15.52
C LYS A 132 6.53 -4.69 -15.59
N LEU A 133 6.37 -4.01 -14.46
CA LEU A 133 5.48 -2.85 -14.34
C LEU A 133 6.00 -1.68 -15.20
N SER A 134 5.40 -1.44 -16.36
CA SER A 134 5.85 -0.40 -17.29
C SER A 134 5.34 1.00 -16.91
N LEU A 135 6.20 2.01 -17.05
CA LEU A 135 5.95 3.41 -16.65
C LEU A 135 5.24 4.26 -17.72
N GLU A 136 5.28 3.86 -18.98
CA GLU A 136 4.76 4.67 -20.09
C GLU A 136 4.35 3.74 -21.24
N ASN A 137 3.10 3.88 -21.74
CA ASN A 137 2.59 3.57 -23.09
C ASN A 137 3.15 2.37 -23.89
N SER A 138 3.85 1.43 -23.28
CA SER A 138 4.20 0.16 -23.90
C SER A 138 2.95 -0.68 -23.85
N SER A 139 2.43 -0.96 -25.03
CA SER A 139 1.28 -1.81 -25.36
C SER A 139 1.48 -3.26 -24.91
N LEU A 140 1.72 -3.48 -23.62
CA LEU A 140 1.38 -4.76 -23.01
C LEU A 140 -0.13 -4.92 -23.20
N PRO A 141 -0.60 -6.03 -23.78
CA PRO A 141 -2.02 -6.32 -23.82
C PRO A 141 -2.60 -6.18 -22.41
N GLY A 142 -3.78 -5.58 -22.26
CA GLY A 142 -4.38 -5.32 -20.94
C GLY A 142 -4.39 -6.54 -20.02
N ASP A 143 -4.51 -7.75 -20.59
CA ASP A 143 -4.42 -9.03 -19.89
C ASP A 143 -3.07 -9.31 -19.23
N GLN A 144 -1.95 -8.89 -19.84
CA GLN A 144 -0.62 -9.13 -19.29
C GLN A 144 -0.31 -8.19 -18.13
N VAL A 145 -0.67 -6.90 -18.25
CA VAL A 145 -0.58 -5.94 -17.14
C VAL A 145 -1.46 -6.41 -15.98
N SER A 146 -2.65 -6.95 -16.27
CA SER A 146 -3.53 -7.53 -15.25
C SER A 146 -2.84 -8.65 -14.48
N LYS A 147 -2.14 -9.58 -15.16
CA LYS A 147 -1.45 -10.71 -14.49
C LYS A 147 -0.31 -10.26 -13.58
N GLU A 148 0.48 -9.28 -14.01
CA GLU A 148 1.57 -8.75 -13.19
C GLU A 148 1.04 -8.03 -11.95
N LEU A 149 -0.03 -7.25 -12.10
CA LEU A 149 -0.72 -6.62 -10.98
C LEU A 149 -1.35 -7.66 -10.04
N ASP A 150 -1.84 -8.80 -10.56
CA ASP A 150 -2.33 -9.91 -9.73
C ASP A 150 -1.21 -10.50 -8.86
N VAL A 151 -0.01 -10.69 -9.40
CA VAL A 151 1.15 -11.11 -8.58
C VAL A 151 1.47 -10.07 -7.51
N VAL A 152 1.51 -8.78 -7.85
CA VAL A 152 1.73 -7.70 -6.88
C VAL A 152 0.66 -7.72 -5.79
N HIS A 153 -0.62 -7.87 -6.15
CA HIS A 153 -1.72 -7.92 -5.22
C HIS A 153 -1.62 -9.10 -4.25
N ILE A 154 -1.39 -10.31 -4.76
CA ILE A 154 -1.29 -11.53 -3.95
C ILE A 154 -0.17 -11.39 -2.93
N ILE A 155 1.03 -10.97 -3.37
CA ILE A 155 2.19 -10.84 -2.50
C ILE A 155 2.01 -9.69 -1.51
N ALA A 156 1.50 -8.54 -1.94
CA ALA A 156 1.26 -7.39 -1.06
C ALA A 156 0.19 -7.70 -0.01
N GLN A 157 -0.90 -8.37 -0.40
CA GLN A 157 -1.95 -8.75 0.52
C GLN A 157 -1.47 -9.81 1.52
N THR A 158 -0.67 -10.76 1.08
CA THR A 158 -0.05 -11.77 1.95
C THR A 158 0.87 -11.09 2.97
N ALA A 159 1.79 -10.23 2.53
CA ALA A 159 2.69 -9.49 3.41
C ALA A 159 1.93 -8.60 4.41
N HIS A 160 0.89 -7.90 3.95
CA HIS A 160 0.06 -7.05 4.80
C HIS A 160 -0.71 -7.88 5.83
N CYS A 161 -1.27 -9.03 5.44
CA CYS A 161 -1.96 -9.94 6.35
C CYS A 161 -1.03 -10.48 7.44
N ILE A 162 0.17 -10.92 7.07
CA ILE A 162 1.20 -11.41 8.00
C ILE A 162 1.57 -10.31 9.00
N ALA A 163 1.83 -9.08 8.52
CA ALA A 163 2.19 -7.96 9.36
C ALA A 163 1.04 -7.50 10.29
N GLN A 164 -0.21 -7.59 9.85
CA GLN A 164 -1.37 -7.24 10.68
C GLN A 164 -1.80 -8.35 11.65
N GLY A 165 -1.41 -9.61 11.38
CA GLY A 165 -1.85 -10.77 12.15
C GLY A 165 -3.34 -11.12 11.96
N LYS A 166 -3.99 -10.63 10.90
CA LYS A 166 -5.40 -10.92 10.60
C LYS A 166 -5.72 -10.84 9.11
N VAL A 167 -6.69 -11.62 8.66
CA VAL A 167 -7.24 -11.55 7.30
C VAL A 167 -8.36 -10.51 7.27
N GLY A 168 -8.06 -9.35 6.68
CA GLY A 168 -9.05 -8.31 6.39
C GLY A 168 -9.83 -8.58 5.11
N SER A 169 -10.65 -7.62 4.71
CA SER A 169 -11.37 -7.65 3.42
C SER A 169 -10.45 -7.38 2.22
N SER A 170 -9.26 -6.81 2.42
CA SER A 170 -8.29 -6.49 1.37
C SER A 170 -8.71 -5.40 0.37
N PHE A 171 -9.79 -4.66 0.65
CA PHE A 171 -10.22 -3.59 -0.25
C PHE A 171 -9.19 -2.47 -0.38
N ASP A 172 -8.39 -2.25 0.67
CA ASP A 172 -7.35 -1.25 0.74
C ASP A 172 -6.14 -1.62 -0.13
N VAL A 173 -5.56 -2.81 0.06
CA VAL A 173 -4.46 -3.32 -0.76
C VAL A 173 -4.91 -3.48 -2.21
N SER A 174 -6.11 -4.00 -2.45
CA SER A 174 -6.68 -4.14 -3.79
C SER A 174 -6.78 -2.77 -4.48
N SER A 175 -7.32 -1.74 -3.81
CA SER A 175 -7.39 -0.40 -4.43
C SER A 175 -6.02 0.26 -4.64
N ALA A 176 -5.02 -0.09 -3.82
CA ALA A 176 -3.65 0.39 -4.00
C ALA A 176 -2.97 -0.25 -5.23
N VAL A 177 -3.45 -1.41 -5.69
CA VAL A 177 -2.92 -2.09 -6.89
C VAL A 177 -3.72 -1.71 -8.14
N TYR A 178 -5.04 -1.79 -8.08
CA TYR A 178 -5.91 -1.68 -9.25
C TYR A 178 -6.61 -0.33 -9.39
N GLY A 179 -6.50 0.55 -8.40
CA GLY A 179 -7.18 1.84 -8.37
C GLY A 179 -8.63 1.75 -7.89
N SER A 180 -9.42 2.77 -8.26
CA SER A 180 -10.84 2.91 -7.89
C SER A 180 -11.71 1.78 -8.44
N GLN A 181 -12.56 1.22 -7.57
CA GLN A 181 -13.28 -0.02 -7.88
C GLN A 181 -14.52 -0.23 -7.02
N LYS A 182 -15.48 -0.99 -7.57
CA LYS A 182 -16.41 -1.80 -6.78
C LYS A 182 -15.73 -3.13 -6.46
N TYR A 183 -15.62 -3.46 -5.19
CA TYR A 183 -14.83 -4.59 -4.70
C TYR A 183 -15.67 -5.55 -3.84
N ILE A 184 -15.49 -6.84 -4.06
CA ILE A 184 -15.96 -7.94 -3.19
C ILE A 184 -14.74 -8.74 -2.75
N ARG A 185 -14.60 -8.95 -1.44
CA ARG A 185 -13.46 -9.67 -0.84
C ARG A 185 -13.32 -11.09 -1.37
N PHE A 186 -12.09 -11.61 -1.41
CA PHE A 186 -11.84 -13.05 -1.61
C PHE A 186 -12.31 -13.89 -0.41
N SER A 187 -12.43 -15.19 -0.64
CA SER A 187 -12.70 -16.22 0.37
C SER A 187 -11.45 -16.39 1.27
N PRO A 188 -11.54 -16.15 2.60
CA PRO A 188 -10.37 -16.04 3.49
C PRO A 188 -9.41 -17.24 3.46
N GLU A 189 -9.88 -18.41 3.05
CA GLU A 189 -9.14 -19.66 2.96
C GLU A 189 -7.94 -19.57 2.01
N VAL A 190 -7.96 -18.64 1.05
CA VAL A 190 -6.82 -18.39 0.13
C VAL A 190 -5.56 -17.92 0.85
N LEU A 191 -5.68 -17.41 2.09
CA LEU A 191 -4.57 -16.96 2.93
C LEU A 191 -4.32 -17.89 4.13
N SER A 192 -4.93 -19.07 4.17
CA SER A 192 -4.77 -20.02 5.29
C SER A 192 -3.30 -20.36 5.58
N SER A 193 -2.49 -20.63 4.54
CA SER A 193 -1.06 -20.91 4.68
C SER A 193 -0.25 -19.73 5.26
N ALA A 194 -0.66 -18.50 4.96
CA ALA A 194 0.00 -17.29 5.46
C ALA A 194 -0.27 -17.02 6.94
N GLN A 195 -1.41 -17.49 7.47
CA GLN A 195 -1.72 -17.40 8.90
C GLN A 195 -0.94 -18.45 9.72
N ASP A 196 -0.49 -19.52 9.06
CA ASP A 196 0.18 -20.67 9.65
C ASP A 196 1.73 -20.57 9.60
N ILE A 197 2.31 -19.40 9.34
CA ILE A 197 3.77 -19.19 9.46
C ILE A 197 4.27 -19.56 10.87
N ALA A 198 3.42 -19.38 11.89
CA ALA A 198 3.71 -19.82 13.26
C ALA A 198 3.76 -21.35 13.43
N ARG A 199 3.29 -22.13 12.45
CA ARG A 199 3.27 -23.61 12.45
C ARG A 199 4.46 -24.25 11.72
N GLY A 200 5.43 -23.45 11.25
CA GLY A 200 6.71 -23.95 10.73
C GLY A 200 6.82 -24.10 9.22
N LEU A 201 5.83 -23.64 8.43
CA LEU A 201 5.96 -23.55 6.98
C LEU A 201 7.05 -22.56 6.59
N SER A 202 7.84 -22.90 5.58
CA SER A 202 8.81 -21.97 5.01
C SER A 202 8.11 -20.86 4.23
N ILE A 203 8.73 -19.68 4.15
CA ILE A 203 8.20 -18.55 3.36
C ILE A 203 8.01 -18.92 1.87
N GLN A 204 8.81 -19.86 1.36
CA GLN A 204 8.77 -20.32 -0.02
C GLN A 204 7.51 -21.16 -0.28
N GLU A 205 7.16 -22.05 0.64
CA GLU A 205 5.92 -22.84 0.58
C GLU A 205 4.70 -21.92 0.66
N VAL A 206 4.68 -20.98 1.62
CA VAL A 206 3.58 -20.02 1.76
C VAL A 206 3.37 -19.23 0.48
N ILE A 207 4.44 -18.67 -0.11
CA ILE A 207 4.37 -17.91 -1.37
C ILE A 207 3.86 -18.82 -2.51
N GLY A 208 4.37 -20.05 -2.60
CA GLY A 208 3.94 -21.02 -3.60
C GLY A 208 2.45 -21.36 -3.51
N ASP A 209 1.93 -21.52 -2.29
CA ASP A 209 0.53 -21.85 -2.02
C ASP A 209 -0.39 -20.67 -2.37
N VAL A 210 -0.08 -19.46 -1.89
CA VAL A 210 -0.92 -18.29 -2.15
C VAL A 210 -0.93 -17.89 -3.63
N LEU A 211 0.17 -18.10 -4.37
CA LEU A 211 0.21 -17.85 -5.81
C LEU A 211 -0.61 -18.86 -6.62
N LYS A 212 -0.81 -20.08 -6.11
CA LYS A 212 -1.63 -21.13 -6.75
C LYS A 212 -3.08 -21.12 -6.28
N ALA A 213 -3.38 -20.42 -5.19
CA ALA A 213 -4.73 -20.33 -4.64
C ALA A 213 -5.72 -19.69 -5.62
N ASN A 214 -6.99 -20.07 -5.51
CA ASN A 214 -8.06 -19.50 -6.31
C ASN A 214 -8.56 -18.19 -5.70
N TRP A 215 -7.91 -17.08 -6.04
CA TRP A 215 -8.30 -15.73 -5.59
C TRP A 215 -9.62 -15.29 -6.25
N ASP A 216 -10.72 -15.50 -5.54
CA ASP A 216 -12.08 -15.33 -6.04
C ASP A 216 -12.71 -13.96 -5.68
N HIS A 217 -11.89 -12.94 -5.40
CA HIS A 217 -12.36 -11.57 -5.26
C HIS A 217 -12.95 -11.07 -6.58
N LYS A 218 -13.87 -10.11 -6.50
CA LYS A 218 -14.43 -9.47 -7.69
C LYS A 218 -14.12 -7.99 -7.68
N ARG A 219 -13.68 -7.48 -8.83
CA ARG A 219 -13.40 -6.06 -9.06
C ARG A 219 -14.16 -5.62 -10.29
N THR A 220 -14.76 -4.45 -10.21
CA THR A 220 -15.32 -3.76 -11.37
C THR A 220 -14.83 -2.31 -11.32
N ASN A 221 -14.31 -1.81 -12.44
CA ASN A 221 -13.85 -0.44 -12.54
C ASN A 221 -14.95 0.51 -12.08
N PHE A 222 -14.59 1.44 -11.22
CA PHE A 222 -15.49 2.48 -10.75
C PHE A 222 -14.80 3.83 -10.87
N GLN A 223 -15.51 4.79 -11.44
CA GLN A 223 -15.05 6.17 -11.52
C GLN A 223 -16.15 7.07 -10.97
N LEU A 224 -15.74 8.18 -10.39
CA LEU A 224 -16.68 9.22 -10.03
C LEU A 224 -17.37 9.77 -11.28
N PRO A 225 -18.60 10.30 -11.15
CA PRO A 225 -19.25 11.00 -12.25
C PRO A 225 -18.35 12.12 -12.79
N PRO A 226 -18.48 12.47 -14.08
CA PRO A 226 -17.78 13.62 -14.65
C PRO A 226 -17.96 14.87 -13.78
N MET A 227 -16.91 15.70 -13.69
CA MET A 227 -16.84 16.93 -12.87
C MET A 227 -16.66 16.73 -11.36
N MET A 228 -16.57 15.50 -10.87
CA MET A 228 -16.26 15.23 -9.46
C MET A 228 -14.79 14.78 -9.34
N SER A 229 -13.97 15.58 -8.65
CA SER A 229 -12.54 15.29 -8.39
C SER A 229 -12.27 15.02 -6.91
N LEU A 230 -11.27 14.18 -6.64
CA LEU A 230 -10.70 13.94 -5.31
C LEU A 230 -9.44 14.77 -5.09
#